data_AF-A0A480JVP8-F1
#
_entry.id   AF-A0A480JVP8-F1
#
_cell.length_a   1.000
_cell.length_b   1.000
_cell.length_c   1.000
_cell.angle_alpha   90.00
_cell.angle_beta   90.00
_cell.angle_gamma   90.00
#
_symmetry.space_group_name_H-M   'P 1'
#
loop_
_entity.id
_entity.type
_entity.pdbx_description
1 polymer ?
#
loop_
_entity_poly.entity_id
_entity_poly.type
_entity_poly.pdbx_seq_one_letter_code
_entity_poly.pdbx_strand_id
1 'polypeptide(L)'
;MPSTDLLMLKAFEPYFEILEVYSTKAKNYVNGHCTKYEPWQLIAWSVVWTLLIVWVYKFVFQPESLWSRFKKRCVKLIRKMPVIGRKIQDKLNKTKDDISKNMSFLKVDKEYVKALPSQGLSPAAVLEKLKEYSSLDVSWQEGKASGAVYSGEKELTELLVKAYGDFAWSNPLHPDIFPGLRKIEAEIVRMACSLFNGGPDSCGCVTSGGTESILMACKAYRELAFENGIKTPEIVAPQSAHAAFDKAANYFGMKIIRVPLNKMMEVDIRAMRRAISRNTAMLVCSTPQYPHGVIDPVPEVAKLAVKYKIPLHVDACLGGFLIVFMEKAGYPLEQPFDFRVKGVTSISADTHKVSEGRDHMLIKVDSWLF
;
A
#
# COMPACT_ATOMS: atom_id res chain seq x y z
N MET A 1 -4.33 53.84 37.68
CA MET A 1 -4.73 52.54 38.26
C MET A 1 -3.73 51.51 37.76
N PRO A 2 -2.96 50.84 38.63
CA PRO A 2 -2.06 49.77 38.17
C PRO A 2 -2.91 48.69 37.52
N SER A 3 -2.48 48.19 36.36
CA SER A 3 -3.18 47.14 35.64
C SER A 3 -3.41 45.94 36.56
N THR A 4 -4.59 45.34 36.47
CA THR A 4 -5.08 44.21 37.26
C THR A 4 -4.09 43.04 37.31
N ASP A 5 -3.22 42.92 36.29
CA ASP A 5 -2.13 41.94 36.22
C ASP A 5 -1.04 42.12 37.29
N LEU A 6 -0.75 43.36 37.69
CA LEU A 6 0.30 43.66 38.68
C LEU A 6 -0.13 43.28 40.12
N LEU A 7 -1.42 43.37 40.41
CA LEU A 7 -2.02 42.94 41.69
C LEU A 7 -2.12 41.42 41.78
N MET A 8 -2.43 40.74 40.67
CA MET A 8 -2.44 39.29 40.60
C MET A 8 -1.05 38.70 40.81
N LEU A 9 0.01 39.28 40.23
CA LEU A 9 1.39 38.84 40.45
C LEU A 9 1.85 38.98 41.91
N LYS A 10 1.48 40.07 42.59
CA LYS A 10 1.77 40.27 44.03
C LYS A 10 1.06 39.26 44.94
N ALA A 11 -0.10 38.72 44.53
CA ALA A 11 -0.77 37.67 45.29
C ALA A 11 -0.03 36.32 45.26
N PHE A 12 0.81 36.10 44.23
CA PHE A 12 1.64 34.90 44.09
C PHE A 12 3.07 35.04 44.64
N GLU A 13 3.50 36.26 45.01
CA GLU A 13 4.83 36.56 45.57
C GLU A 13 5.24 35.60 46.71
N PRO A 14 4.38 35.32 47.72
CA PRO A 14 4.72 34.37 48.79
C PRO A 14 4.91 32.93 48.30
N TYR A 15 4.17 32.53 47.26
CA TYR A 15 4.30 31.20 46.66
C TYR A 15 5.61 31.08 45.87
N PHE A 16 6.04 32.16 45.20
CA PHE A 16 7.34 32.20 44.53
C PHE A 16 8.50 32.12 45.53
N GLU A 17 8.43 32.84 46.65
CA GLU A 17 9.44 32.76 47.71
C GLU A 17 9.53 31.35 48.32
N ILE A 18 8.37 30.72 48.59
CA ILE A 18 8.32 29.34 49.07
C ILE A 18 8.95 28.39 48.03
N LEU A 19 8.58 28.55 46.76
CA LEU A 19 9.14 27.74 45.66
C LEU A 19 10.66 27.94 45.54
N GLU A 20 11.15 29.16 45.72
CA GLU A 20 12.57 29.50 45.66
C GLU A 20 13.36 28.85 46.81
N VAL A 21 12.80 28.87 48.03
CA VAL A 21 13.39 28.20 49.19
C VAL A 21 13.48 26.68 48.97
N TYR A 22 12.40 26.06 48.50
CA TYR A 22 12.40 24.62 48.20
C TYR A 22 13.31 24.27 47.03
N SER A 23 13.34 25.09 45.98
CA SER A 23 14.24 24.93 44.83
C SER A 23 15.70 25.03 45.24
N THR A 24 16.05 26.00 46.09
CA THR A 24 17.41 26.18 46.62
C THR A 24 17.82 25.01 47.50
N LYS A 25 16.91 24.53 48.36
CA LYS A 25 17.15 23.34 49.19
C LYS A 25 17.37 22.09 48.35
N ALA A 26 16.56 21.89 47.30
CA ALA A 26 16.71 20.78 46.36
C ALA A 26 18.02 20.88 45.56
N LYS A 27 18.36 22.07 45.05
CA LYS A 27 19.61 22.34 44.34
C LYS A 27 20.83 22.02 45.21
N ASN A 28 20.84 22.50 46.45
CA ASN A 28 21.96 22.26 47.37
C ASN A 28 22.08 20.78 47.76
N TYR A 29 20.94 20.11 47.94
CA TYR A 29 20.90 18.66 48.18
C TYR A 29 21.50 17.87 47.00
N VAL A 30 21.08 18.18 45.76
CA VAL A 30 21.60 17.52 44.55
C VAL A 30 23.08 17.83 44.35
N ASN A 31 23.48 19.11 44.43
CA ASN A 31 24.87 19.53 44.30
C ASN A 31 25.77 18.83 45.33
N GLY A 32 25.32 18.71 46.58
CA GLY A 32 26.05 18.01 47.63
C GLY A 32 26.27 16.52 47.37
N HIS A 33 25.39 15.87 46.61
CA HIS A 33 25.59 14.49 46.16
C HIS A 33 26.47 14.41 44.90
N CYS A 34 26.44 15.44 44.05
CA CYS A 34 27.22 15.52 42.82
C CYS A 34 28.68 15.94 43.03
N THR A 35 29.05 16.55 44.16
CA THR A 35 30.44 16.96 44.48
C THR A 35 31.45 15.80 44.50
N LYS A 36 30.98 14.56 44.61
CA LYS A 36 31.80 13.34 44.59
C LYS A 36 32.24 12.92 43.19
N TYR A 37 31.74 13.58 42.14
CA TYR A 37 31.96 13.21 40.74
C TYR A 37 32.61 14.36 39.99
N GLU A 38 33.49 14.02 39.05
CA GLU A 38 34.10 15.01 38.16
C GLU A 38 33.07 15.55 37.14
N PRO A 39 33.18 16.81 36.67
CA PRO A 39 32.20 17.41 35.77
C PRO A 39 31.91 16.57 34.50
N TRP A 40 32.92 15.92 33.93
CA TRP A 40 32.74 15.08 32.74
C TRP A 40 31.91 13.81 33.05
N GLN A 41 32.00 13.26 34.27
CA GLN A 41 31.22 12.09 34.69
C GLN A 41 29.74 12.45 34.80
N LEU A 42 29.42 13.62 35.35
CA LEU A 42 28.05 14.12 35.43
C LEU A 42 27.44 14.34 34.04
N ILE A 43 28.22 14.89 33.10
CA ILE A 43 27.81 15.04 31.70
C ILE A 43 27.58 13.67 31.07
N ALA A 44 28.52 12.73 31.23
CA ALA A 44 28.40 11.38 30.69
C ALA A 44 27.16 10.65 31.24
N TRP A 45 26.92 10.69 32.55
CA TRP A 45 25.72 10.12 33.17
C TRP A 45 24.45 10.76 32.66
N SER A 46 24.42 12.09 32.52
CA SER A 46 23.25 12.82 32.01
C SER A 46 22.92 12.42 30.57
N VAL A 47 23.94 12.29 29.71
CA VAL A 47 23.78 11.82 28.33
C VAL A 47 23.29 10.38 28.30
N VAL A 48 23.91 9.48 29.05
CA VAL A 48 23.53 8.05 29.11
C VAL A 48 22.09 7.89 29.61
N TRP A 49 21.71 8.56 30.70
CA TRP A 49 20.35 8.49 31.23
C TRP A 49 19.32 9.11 30.30
N THR A 50 19.66 10.22 29.64
CA THR A 50 18.77 10.82 28.62
C THR A 50 18.55 9.87 27.46
N LEU A 51 19.62 9.27 26.92
CA LEU A 51 19.53 8.27 25.84
C LEU A 51 18.75 7.04 26.30
N LEU A 52 18.94 6.58 27.54
CA LEU A 52 18.22 5.45 28.11
C LEU A 52 16.74 5.76 28.29
N ILE A 53 16.38 6.94 28.80
CA ILE A 53 14.99 7.38 28.94
C ILE A 53 14.32 7.48 27.57
N VAL A 54 14.98 8.09 26.59
CA VAL A 54 14.49 8.17 25.21
C VAL A 54 14.33 6.77 24.61
N TRP A 55 15.28 5.87 24.85
CA TRP A 55 15.20 4.49 24.41
C TRP A 55 14.04 3.73 25.07
N VAL A 56 13.86 3.83 26.39
CA VAL A 56 12.75 3.22 27.12
C VAL A 56 11.42 3.78 26.64
N TYR A 57 11.31 5.10 26.48
CA TYR A 57 10.11 5.75 25.95
C TYR A 57 9.79 5.22 24.55
N LYS A 58 10.78 5.24 23.64
CA LYS A 58 10.61 4.69 22.29
C LYS A 58 10.30 3.21 22.32
N PHE A 59 10.81 2.43 23.26
CA PHE A 59 10.57 0.99 23.38
C PHE A 59 9.16 0.68 23.91
N VAL A 60 8.67 1.45 24.89
CA VAL A 60 7.35 1.24 25.50
C VAL A 60 6.23 1.72 24.58
N PHE A 61 6.42 2.85 23.89
CA PHE A 61 5.41 3.51 23.06
C PHE A 61 5.55 3.19 21.55
N GLN A 62 6.06 2.01 21.19
CA GLN A 62 6.06 1.55 19.78
C GLN A 62 4.64 1.22 19.29
N PRO A 63 4.42 1.21 17.96
CA PRO A 63 3.14 0.80 17.36
C PRO A 63 2.66 -0.59 17.80
N GLU A 64 3.60 -1.51 18.06
CA GLU A 64 3.28 -2.86 18.53
C GLU A 64 3.18 -2.90 20.05
N SER A 65 2.06 -3.43 20.56
CA SER A 65 1.87 -3.62 22.01
C SER A 65 2.93 -4.53 22.63
N LEU A 66 3.30 -4.25 23.87
CA LEU A 66 4.26 -5.07 24.64
C LEU A 66 3.86 -6.55 24.67
N TRP A 67 2.57 -6.84 24.78
CA TRP A 67 2.04 -8.20 24.74
C TRP A 67 2.25 -8.88 23.38
N SER A 68 2.01 -8.18 22.27
CA SER A 68 2.25 -8.70 20.92
C SER A 68 3.74 -9.05 20.74
N ARG A 69 4.63 -8.18 21.24
CA ARG A 69 6.08 -8.37 21.18
C ARG A 69 6.54 -9.56 22.02
N PHE A 70 6.04 -9.67 23.24
CA PHE A 70 6.29 -10.82 24.12
C PHE A 70 5.80 -12.11 23.46
N LYS A 71 4.57 -12.13 22.96
CA LYS A 71 4.00 -13.28 22.23
C LYS A 71 4.86 -13.66 21.03
N LYS A 72 5.28 -12.71 20.20
CA LYS A 72 6.19 -12.95 19.06
C LYS A 72 7.52 -13.54 19.52
N ARG A 73 8.09 -13.04 20.63
CA ARG A 73 9.35 -13.55 21.18
C ARG A 73 9.19 -14.97 21.73
N CYS A 74 8.15 -15.23 22.51
CA CYS A 74 7.82 -16.56 23.01
C CYS A 74 7.59 -17.53 21.86
N VAL A 75 6.79 -17.16 20.85
CA VAL A 75 6.57 -17.99 19.66
C VAL A 75 7.90 -18.26 18.94
N LYS A 76 8.78 -17.27 18.79
CA LYS A 76 10.11 -17.46 18.17
C LYS A 76 10.98 -18.43 18.97
N LEU A 77 10.95 -18.36 20.31
CA LEU A 77 11.69 -19.28 21.17
C LEU A 77 11.11 -20.70 21.11
N ILE A 78 9.78 -20.83 21.20
CA ILE A 78 9.05 -22.10 21.09
C ILE A 78 9.35 -22.78 19.74
N ARG A 79 9.35 -22.02 18.64
CA ARG A 79 9.69 -22.54 17.30
C ARG A 79 11.13 -23.04 17.18
N LYS A 80 12.05 -22.54 18.01
CA LYS A 80 13.46 -22.99 18.04
C LYS A 80 13.67 -24.25 18.88
N MET A 81 12.68 -24.69 19.66
CA MET A 81 12.79 -25.93 20.43
C MET A 81 12.93 -27.13 19.48
N PRO A 82 13.86 -28.07 19.69
CA PRO A 82 14.16 -29.14 18.74
C PRO A 82 12.94 -29.96 18.30
N VAL A 83 12.07 -30.32 19.25
CA VAL A 83 10.86 -31.12 18.97
C VAL A 83 9.83 -30.35 18.13
N ILE A 84 9.65 -29.05 18.42
CA ILE A 84 8.68 -28.21 17.73
C ILE A 84 9.24 -27.79 16.37
N GLY A 85 10.53 -27.47 16.29
CA GLY A 85 11.25 -27.19 15.06
C GLY A 85 11.17 -28.35 14.07
N ARG A 86 11.38 -29.60 14.55
CA ARG A 86 11.17 -30.80 13.73
C ARG A 86 9.73 -30.90 13.21
N LYS A 87 8.72 -30.79 14.08
CA LYS A 87 7.30 -30.81 13.65
C LYS A 87 6.95 -29.71 12.65
N ILE A 88 7.54 -28.52 12.78
CA ILE A 88 7.35 -27.42 11.82
C ILE A 88 8.02 -27.78 10.50
N GLN A 89 9.25 -28.32 10.53
CA GLN A 89 9.95 -28.74 9.34
C GLN A 89 9.20 -29.87 8.62
N ASP A 90 8.66 -30.84 9.35
CA ASP A 90 7.85 -31.92 8.78
C ASP A 90 6.59 -31.36 8.11
N LYS A 91 5.91 -30.38 8.72
CA LYS A 91 4.79 -29.68 8.09
C LYS A 91 5.21 -28.86 6.87
N LEU A 92 6.36 -28.19 6.91
CA LEU A 92 6.90 -27.45 5.77
C LEU A 92 7.23 -28.39 4.61
N ASN A 93 7.87 -29.52 4.90
CA ASN A 93 8.17 -30.55 3.91
C ASN A 93 6.88 -31.13 3.33
N LYS A 94 5.92 -31.50 4.18
CA LYS A 94 4.60 -31.96 3.74
C LYS A 94 3.89 -30.90 2.88
N THR A 95 3.95 -29.63 3.27
CA THR A 95 3.37 -28.53 2.48
C THR A 95 4.09 -28.37 1.15
N LYS A 96 5.42 -28.51 1.12
CA LYS A 96 6.22 -28.49 -0.11
C LYS A 96 5.84 -29.66 -1.02
N ASP A 97 5.65 -30.85 -0.44
CA ASP A 97 5.23 -32.04 -1.17
C ASP A 97 3.81 -31.89 -1.69
N ASP A 98 2.89 -31.36 -0.88
CA ASP A 98 1.50 -31.05 -1.27
C ASP A 98 1.47 -29.98 -2.38
N ILE A 99 2.28 -28.93 -2.29
CA ILE A 99 2.43 -27.93 -3.35
C ILE A 99 2.95 -28.60 -4.63
N SER A 100 4.03 -29.37 -4.52
CA SER A 100 4.62 -30.05 -5.67
C SER A 100 3.67 -31.07 -6.29
N LYS A 101 2.82 -31.71 -5.49
CA LYS A 101 1.82 -32.70 -5.94
C LYS A 101 0.61 -32.04 -6.61
N ASN A 102 0.11 -30.94 -6.04
CA ASN A 102 -1.13 -30.30 -6.47
C ASN A 102 -0.92 -29.19 -7.52
N MET A 103 0.29 -28.64 -7.63
CA MET A 103 0.64 -27.65 -8.66
C MET A 103 1.38 -28.35 -9.80
N SER A 104 0.63 -29.06 -10.64
CA SER A 104 1.17 -29.78 -11.80
C SER A 104 2.01 -28.91 -12.73
N PHE A 105 1.73 -27.60 -12.80
CA PHE A 105 2.52 -26.63 -13.57
C PHE A 105 3.97 -26.44 -13.05
N LEU A 106 4.28 -26.85 -11.82
CA LEU A 106 5.65 -26.84 -11.30
C LEU A 106 6.49 -28.03 -11.80
N LYS A 107 5.84 -29.06 -12.35
CA LYS A 107 6.49 -30.24 -12.92
C LYS A 107 6.61 -30.07 -14.42
N VAL A 108 7.57 -29.27 -14.84
CA VAL A 108 8.03 -29.28 -16.22
C VAL A 108 9.08 -30.40 -16.33
N ASP A 109 8.75 -31.49 -17.01
CA ASP A 109 9.66 -32.63 -17.27
C ASP A 109 10.74 -32.26 -18.31
N LYS A 110 11.46 -31.16 -18.07
CA LYS A 110 12.61 -30.70 -18.86
C LYS A 110 13.74 -30.22 -17.95
N GLU A 111 14.96 -30.29 -18.46
CA GLU A 111 16.15 -29.80 -17.74
C GLU A 111 16.14 -28.28 -17.57
N TYR A 112 16.57 -27.83 -16.38
CA TYR A 112 16.70 -26.41 -16.06
C TYR A 112 18.11 -25.90 -16.38
N VAL A 113 18.19 -24.72 -16.99
CA VAL A 113 19.45 -23.97 -17.12
C VAL A 113 19.83 -23.43 -15.74
N LYS A 114 20.96 -23.91 -15.18
CA LYS A 114 21.41 -23.58 -13.81
C LYS A 114 22.61 -22.63 -13.75
N ALA A 115 23.25 -22.39 -14.89
CA ALA A 115 24.41 -21.52 -15.01
C ALA A 115 24.40 -20.83 -16.38
N LEU A 116 25.10 -19.71 -16.48
CA LEU A 116 25.33 -19.05 -17.76
C LEU A 116 26.15 -20.00 -18.67
N PRO A 117 25.77 -20.20 -19.94
CA PRO A 117 26.54 -21.05 -20.84
C PRO A 117 27.93 -20.44 -21.08
N SER A 118 28.94 -21.30 -21.22
CA SER A 118 30.34 -20.88 -21.44
C SER A 118 30.53 -20.14 -22.77
N GLN A 119 29.65 -20.39 -23.75
CA GLN A 119 29.58 -19.70 -25.02
C GLN A 119 28.15 -19.19 -25.25
N GLY A 120 28.02 -17.97 -25.76
CA GLY A 120 26.72 -17.40 -26.09
C GLY A 120 26.04 -18.18 -27.21
N LEU A 121 24.74 -18.48 -27.03
CA LEU A 121 23.94 -19.10 -28.08
C LEU A 121 23.72 -18.10 -29.22
N SER A 122 23.57 -18.62 -30.44
CA SER A 122 23.15 -17.79 -31.58
C SER A 122 21.72 -17.27 -31.40
N PRO A 123 21.34 -16.13 -32.00
CA PRO A 123 19.97 -15.61 -31.91
C PRO A 123 18.90 -16.64 -32.33
N ALA A 124 19.17 -17.42 -33.38
CA ALA A 124 18.26 -18.48 -33.83
C ALA A 124 18.07 -19.57 -32.78
N ALA A 125 19.15 -20.02 -32.14
CA ALA A 125 19.11 -21.03 -31.08
C ALA A 125 18.39 -20.53 -29.82
N VAL A 126 18.52 -19.24 -29.49
CA VAL A 126 17.75 -18.62 -28.40
C VAL A 126 16.26 -18.61 -28.71
N LEU A 127 15.87 -18.18 -29.92
CA LEU A 127 14.47 -18.15 -30.35
C LEU A 127 13.84 -19.55 -30.41
N GLU A 128 14.60 -20.57 -30.85
CA GLU A 128 14.17 -21.96 -30.83
C GLU A 128 13.89 -22.45 -29.40
N LYS A 129 14.80 -22.16 -28.45
CA LYS A 129 14.57 -22.45 -27.03
C LYS A 129 13.35 -21.72 -26.46
N LEU A 130 13.14 -20.46 -26.83
CA LEU A 130 11.95 -19.70 -26.41
C LEU A 130 10.65 -20.33 -26.94
N LYS A 131 10.65 -20.86 -28.16
CA LYS A 131 9.51 -21.62 -28.70
C LYS A 131 9.23 -22.88 -27.90
N GLU A 132 10.27 -23.61 -27.52
CA GLU A 132 10.13 -24.78 -26.65
C GLU A 132 9.46 -24.41 -25.31
N TYR A 133 9.81 -23.27 -24.71
CA TYR A 133 9.15 -22.81 -23.48
C TYR A 133 7.69 -22.45 -23.73
N SER A 134 7.41 -21.67 -24.77
CA SER A 134 6.03 -21.27 -25.09
C SER A 134 5.10 -22.45 -25.38
N SER A 135 5.63 -23.58 -25.89
CA SER A 135 4.83 -24.79 -26.11
C SER A 135 4.38 -25.49 -24.82
N LEU A 136 4.94 -25.12 -23.66
CA LEU A 136 4.57 -25.63 -22.35
C LEU A 136 3.46 -24.79 -21.71
N ASP A 137 3.19 -23.59 -22.24
CA ASP A 137 2.16 -22.72 -21.71
C ASP A 137 0.78 -23.37 -21.89
N VAL A 138 -0.09 -23.22 -20.89
CA VAL A 138 -1.47 -23.68 -20.98
C VAL A 138 -2.14 -23.01 -22.17
N SER A 139 -2.96 -23.76 -22.92
CA SER A 139 -3.74 -23.26 -24.07
C SER A 139 -4.79 -22.22 -23.65
N TRP A 140 -4.33 -21.01 -23.33
CA TRP A 140 -5.16 -19.86 -22.96
C TRP A 140 -5.90 -19.31 -24.19
N GLN A 141 -5.38 -19.57 -25.39
CA GLN A 141 -5.97 -19.19 -26.68
C GLN A 141 -7.37 -19.81 -26.88
N GLU A 142 -7.67 -20.93 -26.19
CA GLU A 142 -9.00 -21.56 -26.20
C GLU A 142 -10.01 -20.86 -25.25
N GLY A 143 -9.63 -19.79 -24.56
CA GLY A 143 -10.51 -19.05 -23.64
C GLY A 143 -10.83 -19.79 -22.34
N LYS A 144 -10.01 -20.79 -21.96
CA LYS A 144 -10.23 -21.64 -20.77
C LYS A 144 -9.54 -21.13 -19.50
N ALA A 145 -8.76 -20.04 -19.60
CA ALA A 145 -8.11 -19.40 -18.47
C ALA A 145 -8.93 -18.18 -18.03
N SER A 146 -9.48 -18.22 -16.81
CA SER A 146 -10.21 -17.07 -16.24
C SER A 146 -9.25 -15.91 -15.96
N GLY A 147 -9.51 -14.73 -16.52
CA GLY A 147 -8.59 -13.61 -16.46
C GLY A 147 -7.33 -13.91 -17.27
N ALA A 148 -6.15 -13.78 -16.67
CA ALA A 148 -4.82 -14.07 -17.24
C ALA A 148 -4.47 -13.30 -18.54
N VAL A 149 -5.16 -13.56 -19.64
CA VAL A 149 -5.01 -12.89 -20.94
C VAL A 149 -6.36 -12.26 -21.32
N TYR A 150 -6.40 -10.93 -21.46
CA TYR A 150 -7.66 -10.19 -21.60
C TYR A 150 -8.12 -10.03 -23.05
N SER A 151 -7.20 -9.92 -24.00
CA SER A 151 -7.50 -9.90 -25.44
C SER A 151 -6.91 -11.10 -26.17
N GLY A 152 -5.58 -11.13 -26.31
CA GLY A 152 -4.89 -12.20 -27.03
C GLY A 152 -5.03 -12.16 -28.56
N GLU A 153 -5.61 -11.08 -29.11
CA GLU A 153 -5.77 -10.92 -30.55
C GLU A 153 -4.43 -10.63 -31.24
N LYS A 154 -4.24 -11.21 -32.44
CA LYS A 154 -2.93 -11.27 -33.10
C LYS A 154 -2.51 -9.90 -33.62
N GLU A 155 -3.40 -9.19 -34.30
CA GLU A 155 -3.16 -7.88 -34.91
C GLU A 155 -2.82 -6.84 -33.83
N LEU A 156 -3.54 -6.86 -32.71
CA LEU A 156 -3.22 -6.07 -31.53
C LEU A 156 -1.85 -6.45 -30.95
N THR A 157 -1.55 -7.73 -30.82
CA THR A 157 -0.26 -8.19 -30.30
C THR A 157 0.90 -7.72 -31.20
N GLU A 158 0.75 -7.80 -32.52
CA GLU A 158 1.75 -7.32 -33.49
C GLU A 158 1.97 -5.80 -33.38
N LEU A 159 0.89 -5.03 -33.22
CA LEU A 159 0.96 -3.60 -32.96
C LEU A 159 1.73 -3.29 -31.66
N LEU A 160 1.40 -3.97 -30.56
CA LEU A 160 2.03 -3.75 -29.25
C LEU A 160 3.50 -4.14 -29.26
N VAL A 161 3.87 -5.24 -29.92
CA VAL A 161 5.27 -5.67 -30.09
C VAL A 161 6.07 -4.64 -30.88
N LYS A 162 5.48 -4.08 -31.95
CA LYS A 162 6.11 -3.03 -32.74
C LYS A 162 6.31 -1.74 -31.92
N ALA A 163 5.28 -1.29 -31.21
CA ALA A 163 5.35 -0.12 -30.34
C ALA A 163 6.40 -0.31 -29.22
N TYR A 164 6.47 -1.51 -28.62
CA TYR A 164 7.53 -1.84 -27.67
C TYR A 164 8.92 -1.78 -28.32
N GLY A 165 9.07 -2.32 -29.52
CA GLY A 165 10.33 -2.28 -30.29
C GLY A 165 10.84 -0.85 -30.51
N ASP A 166 9.94 0.08 -30.86
CA ASP A 166 10.26 1.49 -31.08
C ASP A 166 10.77 2.21 -29.81
N PHE A 167 10.40 1.71 -28.62
CA PHE A 167 10.74 2.29 -27.32
C PHE A 167 11.58 1.38 -26.42
N ALA A 168 12.15 0.29 -26.95
CA ALA A 168 12.77 -0.77 -26.15
C ALA A 168 13.91 -0.31 -25.22
N TRP A 169 14.63 0.76 -25.61
CA TRP A 169 15.73 1.35 -24.83
C TRP A 169 15.35 2.63 -24.09
N SER A 170 14.08 3.03 -24.15
CA SER A 170 13.60 4.22 -23.45
C SER A 170 13.58 4.00 -21.94
N ASN A 171 13.94 5.04 -21.19
CA ASN A 171 13.95 5.00 -19.73
C ASN A 171 13.36 6.31 -19.17
N PRO A 172 12.19 6.29 -18.52
CA PRO A 172 11.51 7.50 -18.05
C PRO A 172 12.26 8.24 -16.93
N LEU A 173 13.31 7.64 -16.34
CA LEU A 173 14.22 8.32 -15.42
C LEU A 173 14.98 9.49 -16.09
N HIS A 174 15.14 9.45 -17.42
CA HIS A 174 15.87 10.44 -18.21
C HIS A 174 14.93 11.19 -19.17
N PRO A 175 14.03 12.06 -18.67
CA PRO A 175 13.05 12.76 -19.49
C PRO A 175 13.66 13.79 -20.46
N ASP A 176 14.90 14.22 -20.19
CA ASP A 176 15.73 15.04 -21.07
C ASP A 176 16.18 14.27 -22.32
N ILE A 177 16.44 12.97 -22.17
CA ILE A 177 16.81 12.07 -23.28
C ILE A 177 15.58 11.52 -23.98
N PHE A 178 14.52 11.17 -23.24
CA PHE A 178 13.30 10.54 -23.76
C PHE A 178 12.04 11.41 -23.57
N PRO A 179 11.99 12.65 -24.09
CA PRO A 179 10.82 13.54 -23.92
C PRO A 179 9.55 12.98 -24.60
N GLY A 180 9.70 12.16 -25.64
CA GLY A 180 8.59 11.46 -26.28
C GLY A 180 7.89 10.49 -25.35
N LEU A 181 8.65 9.68 -24.59
CA LEU A 181 8.08 8.77 -23.58
C LEU A 181 7.39 9.56 -22.46
N ARG A 182 8.03 10.63 -21.97
CA ARG A 182 7.43 11.50 -20.95
C ARG A 182 6.09 12.10 -21.41
N LYS A 183 5.95 12.43 -22.69
CA LYS A 183 4.70 12.89 -23.29
C LYS A 183 3.65 11.78 -23.31
N ILE A 184 4.02 10.57 -23.73
CA ILE A 184 3.13 9.40 -23.74
C ILE A 184 2.55 9.13 -22.35
N GLU A 185 3.39 9.08 -21.31
CA GLU A 185 2.92 8.83 -19.93
C GLU A 185 1.94 9.92 -19.45
N ALA A 186 2.22 11.19 -19.76
CA ALA A 186 1.33 12.29 -19.40
C ALA A 186 -0.03 12.20 -20.11
N GLU A 187 -0.05 11.77 -21.37
CA GLU A 187 -1.28 11.58 -22.15
C GLU A 187 -2.10 10.39 -21.64
N ILE A 188 -1.46 9.27 -21.30
CA ILE A 188 -2.12 8.11 -20.69
C ILE A 188 -2.85 8.53 -19.41
N VAL A 189 -2.15 9.23 -18.51
CA VAL A 189 -2.75 9.71 -17.24
C VAL A 189 -3.93 10.65 -17.52
N ARG A 190 -3.77 11.63 -18.42
CA ARG A 190 -4.84 12.58 -18.71
C ARG A 190 -6.07 11.92 -19.36
N MET A 191 -5.87 10.95 -20.25
CA MET A 191 -6.97 10.17 -20.82
C MET A 191 -7.69 9.37 -19.73
N ALA A 192 -6.96 8.73 -18.83
CA ALA A 192 -7.55 8.01 -17.70
C ALA A 192 -8.34 8.96 -16.76
N CYS A 193 -7.74 10.08 -16.33
CA CYS A 193 -8.44 11.12 -15.55
C CYS A 193 -9.75 11.55 -16.22
N SER A 194 -9.74 11.72 -17.55
CA SER A 194 -10.92 12.14 -18.30
C SER A 194 -12.00 11.06 -18.34
N LEU A 195 -11.63 9.79 -18.52
CA LEU A 195 -12.55 8.65 -18.46
C LEU A 195 -13.23 8.50 -17.10
N PHE A 196 -12.51 8.82 -16.02
CA PHE A 196 -13.04 8.83 -14.65
C PHE A 196 -13.62 10.19 -14.21
N ASN A 197 -13.87 11.11 -15.15
CA ASN A 197 -14.52 12.39 -14.88
C ASN A 197 -13.79 13.28 -13.84
N GLY A 198 -12.47 13.22 -13.79
CA GLY A 198 -11.66 13.92 -12.78
C GLY A 198 -11.55 15.45 -12.94
N GLY A 199 -11.93 16.00 -14.10
CA GLY A 199 -11.82 17.44 -14.36
C GLY A 199 -10.37 17.96 -14.42
N PRO A 200 -10.16 19.29 -14.46
CA PRO A 200 -8.84 19.88 -14.66
C PRO A 200 -7.88 19.68 -13.47
N ASP A 201 -8.41 19.60 -12.25
CA ASP A 201 -7.62 19.49 -11.01
C ASP A 201 -7.11 18.06 -10.77
N SER A 202 -7.71 17.07 -11.43
CA SER A 202 -7.24 15.68 -11.34
C SER A 202 -5.86 15.50 -11.96
N CYS A 203 -5.08 14.62 -11.35
CA CYS A 203 -3.75 14.25 -11.81
C CYS A 203 -3.50 12.76 -11.57
N GLY A 204 -2.29 12.29 -11.87
CA GLY A 204 -1.95 10.89 -11.63
C GLY A 204 -0.56 10.51 -12.10
N CYS A 205 -0.25 9.23 -11.93
CA CYS A 205 1.00 8.61 -12.32
C CYS A 205 0.75 7.28 -13.04
N VAL A 206 1.65 6.98 -13.96
CA VAL A 206 1.91 5.66 -14.53
C VAL A 206 2.61 4.79 -13.49
N THR A 207 2.19 3.53 -13.37
CA THR A 207 2.79 2.52 -12.49
C THR A 207 2.93 1.18 -13.22
N SER A 208 3.72 0.26 -12.65
CA SER A 208 3.98 -1.06 -13.23
C SER A 208 2.83 -2.06 -13.11
N GLY A 209 1.83 -1.77 -12.29
CA GLY A 209 0.88 -2.77 -11.82
C GLY A 209 -0.17 -2.19 -10.86
N GLY A 210 -1.39 -2.73 -10.85
CA GLY A 210 -2.42 -2.35 -9.87
C GLY A 210 -1.98 -2.54 -8.41
N THR A 211 -1.06 -3.48 -8.17
CA THR A 211 -0.40 -3.60 -6.87
C THR A 211 0.40 -2.34 -6.52
N GLU A 212 1.21 -1.82 -7.43
CA GLU A 212 1.98 -0.59 -7.20
C GLU A 212 1.06 0.63 -7.06
N SER A 213 0.01 0.76 -7.89
CA SER A 213 -1.01 1.80 -7.74
C SER A 213 -1.61 1.83 -6.32
N ILE A 214 -2.01 0.67 -5.80
CA ILE A 214 -2.53 0.55 -4.43
C ILE A 214 -1.47 0.92 -3.39
N LEU A 215 -0.23 0.46 -3.56
CA LEU A 215 0.87 0.80 -2.65
C LEU A 215 1.11 2.32 -2.62
N MET A 216 1.11 2.98 -3.77
CA MET A 216 1.32 4.43 -3.87
C MET A 216 0.17 5.20 -3.21
N ALA A 217 -1.09 4.79 -3.41
CA ALA A 217 -2.26 5.33 -2.71
C ALA A 217 -2.10 5.24 -1.19
N CYS A 218 -1.76 4.05 -0.68
CA CYS A 218 -1.59 3.82 0.75
C CYS A 218 -0.43 4.65 1.33
N LYS A 219 0.70 4.72 0.62
CA LYS A 219 1.84 5.53 1.03
C LYS A 219 1.48 7.01 1.09
N ALA A 220 0.80 7.56 0.09
CA ALA A 220 0.41 8.97 0.08
C ALA A 220 -0.51 9.32 1.26
N TYR A 221 -1.53 8.51 1.51
CA TYR A 221 -2.44 8.75 2.64
C TYR A 221 -1.78 8.51 4.00
N ARG A 222 -0.76 7.66 4.07
CA ARG A 222 0.10 7.54 5.26
C ARG A 222 0.86 8.83 5.53
N GLU A 223 1.51 9.42 4.53
CA GLU A 223 2.24 10.68 4.71
C GLU A 223 1.30 11.81 5.15
N LEU A 224 0.13 11.92 4.50
CA LEU A 224 -0.90 12.88 4.89
C LEU A 224 -1.38 12.64 6.35
N ALA A 225 -1.51 11.38 6.76
CA ALA A 225 -1.86 11.06 8.14
C ALA A 225 -0.76 11.45 9.13
N PHE A 226 0.53 11.27 8.78
CA PHE A 226 1.65 11.72 9.60
C PHE A 226 1.69 13.23 9.74
N GLU A 227 1.45 13.98 8.66
CA GLU A 227 1.32 15.44 8.69
C GLU A 227 0.18 15.90 9.61
N ASN A 228 -0.91 15.13 9.65
CA ASN A 228 -2.05 15.34 10.56
C ASN A 228 -1.80 14.80 11.99
N GLY A 229 -0.59 14.36 12.33
CA GLY A 229 -0.20 13.93 13.67
C GLY A 229 -0.53 12.47 14.03
N ILE A 230 -0.99 11.66 13.07
CA ILE A 230 -1.33 10.25 13.31
C ILE A 230 -0.06 9.39 13.29
N LYS A 231 0.38 8.93 14.46
CA LYS A 231 1.62 8.12 14.59
C LYS A 231 1.53 6.70 14.02
N THR A 232 0.32 6.13 13.99
CA THR A 232 0.08 4.74 13.52
C THR A 232 -1.13 4.71 12.59
N PRO A 233 -0.95 5.08 11.31
CA PRO A 233 -2.03 5.15 10.32
C PRO A 233 -2.78 3.82 10.14
N GLU A 234 -4.11 3.90 10.04
CA GLU A 234 -5.00 2.76 9.83
C GLU A 234 -5.64 2.77 8.44
N ILE A 235 -5.62 1.64 7.73
CA ILE A 235 -6.36 1.38 6.49
C ILE A 235 -7.64 0.65 6.86
N VAL A 236 -8.82 1.21 6.57
CA VAL A 236 -10.11 0.52 6.76
C VAL A 236 -10.60 0.06 5.40
N ALA A 237 -10.58 -1.25 5.17
CA ALA A 237 -10.89 -1.86 3.87
C ALA A 237 -11.86 -3.05 4.01
N PRO A 238 -12.71 -3.33 3.01
CA PRO A 238 -13.53 -4.54 2.98
C PRO A 238 -12.70 -5.82 3.08
N GLN A 239 -13.29 -6.90 3.60
CA GLN A 239 -12.68 -8.24 3.59
C GLN A 239 -12.31 -8.72 2.18
N SER A 240 -13.07 -8.29 1.17
CA SER A 240 -12.87 -8.62 -0.25
C SER A 240 -11.80 -7.80 -0.96
N ALA A 241 -11.33 -6.69 -0.39
CA ALA A 241 -10.39 -5.80 -1.07
C ALA A 241 -9.05 -6.50 -1.35
N HIS A 242 -8.35 -6.10 -2.40
CA HIS A 242 -7.19 -6.81 -2.92
C HIS A 242 -6.09 -7.06 -1.86
N ALA A 243 -5.32 -8.15 -2.01
CA ALA A 243 -4.23 -8.50 -1.08
C ALA A 243 -3.10 -7.44 -1.04
N ALA A 244 -3.02 -6.57 -2.04
CA ALA A 244 -2.07 -5.44 -2.05
C ALA A 244 -2.27 -4.49 -0.86
N PHE A 245 -3.47 -4.36 -0.29
CA PHE A 245 -3.68 -3.56 0.91
C PHE A 245 -2.99 -4.17 2.15
N ASP A 246 -2.98 -5.51 2.30
CA ASP A 246 -2.20 -6.17 3.36
C ASP A 246 -0.70 -6.00 3.13
N LYS A 247 -0.26 -6.06 1.87
CA LYS A 247 1.13 -5.78 1.49
C LYS A 247 1.53 -4.34 1.86
N ALA A 248 0.67 -3.36 1.55
CA ALA A 248 0.86 -1.95 1.91
C ALA A 248 0.96 -1.77 3.42
N ALA A 249 0.03 -2.37 4.17
CA ALA A 249 0.03 -2.31 5.63
C ALA A 249 1.34 -2.84 6.22
N ASN A 250 1.83 -3.96 5.71
CA ASN A 250 3.10 -4.54 6.11
C ASN A 250 4.30 -3.64 5.74
N TYR A 251 4.43 -3.27 4.46
CA TYR A 251 5.58 -2.52 3.96
C TYR A 251 5.70 -1.13 4.58
N PHE A 252 4.56 -0.47 4.79
CA PHE A 252 4.53 0.92 5.23
C PHE A 252 4.26 1.09 6.73
N GLY A 253 4.14 -0.01 7.47
CA GLY A 253 3.90 0.01 8.91
C GLY A 253 2.52 0.55 9.30
N MET A 254 1.52 0.35 8.45
CA MET A 254 0.13 0.74 8.73
C MET A 254 -0.64 -0.44 9.33
N LYS A 255 -1.70 -0.15 10.07
CA LYS A 255 -2.61 -1.18 10.58
C LYS A 255 -3.79 -1.32 9.62
N ILE A 256 -4.01 -2.52 9.08
CA ILE A 256 -5.20 -2.79 8.25
C ILE A 256 -6.34 -3.35 9.09
N ILE A 257 -7.54 -2.81 8.90
CA ILE A 257 -8.79 -3.25 9.52
C ILE A 257 -9.70 -3.74 8.40
N ARG A 258 -9.83 -5.07 8.29
CA ARG A 258 -10.72 -5.73 7.33
C ARG A 258 -12.15 -5.77 7.87
N VAL A 259 -13.08 -5.09 7.19
CA VAL A 259 -14.49 -5.01 7.61
C VAL A 259 -15.36 -6.04 6.90
N PRO A 260 -16.37 -6.63 7.55
CA PRO A 260 -17.18 -7.71 7.00
C PRO A 260 -18.02 -7.26 5.80
N LEU A 261 -18.43 -8.24 5.00
CA LEU A 261 -19.34 -8.07 3.87
C LEU A 261 -20.80 -8.34 4.28
N ASN A 262 -21.74 -7.75 3.55
CA ASN A 262 -23.16 -8.04 3.67
C ASN A 262 -23.52 -9.35 2.90
N LYS A 263 -24.80 -9.71 2.88
CA LYS A 263 -25.27 -10.93 2.18
C LYS A 263 -25.09 -10.88 0.66
N MET A 264 -24.94 -9.69 0.08
CA MET A 264 -24.69 -9.46 -1.34
C MET A 264 -23.19 -9.40 -1.67
N MET A 265 -22.31 -9.66 -0.70
CA MET A 265 -20.85 -9.58 -0.82
C MET A 265 -20.29 -8.17 -1.04
N GLU A 266 -21.09 -7.13 -0.77
CA GLU A 266 -20.64 -5.74 -0.69
C GLU A 266 -20.14 -5.42 0.73
N VAL A 267 -19.40 -4.34 0.90
CA VAL A 267 -19.00 -3.87 2.22
C VAL A 267 -20.18 -3.52 3.14
N ASP A 268 -20.17 -4.00 4.39
CA ASP A 268 -21.11 -3.54 5.41
C ASP A 268 -20.74 -2.11 5.86
N ILE A 269 -21.48 -1.14 5.33
CA ILE A 269 -21.34 0.30 5.64
C ILE A 269 -21.41 0.58 7.15
N ARG A 270 -22.25 -0.13 7.91
CA ARG A 270 -22.37 0.08 9.36
C ARG A 270 -21.13 -0.44 10.07
N ALA A 271 -20.58 -1.57 9.62
CA ALA A 271 -19.34 -2.10 10.15
C ALA A 271 -18.14 -1.22 9.80
N MET A 272 -18.05 -0.72 8.57
CA MET A 272 -17.03 0.24 8.14
C MET A 272 -17.07 1.51 9.00
N ARG A 273 -18.26 2.09 9.21
CA ARG A 273 -18.43 3.25 10.10
C ARG A 273 -17.95 2.99 11.53
N ARG A 274 -18.20 1.79 12.08
CA ARG A 274 -17.73 1.41 13.44
C ARG A 274 -16.23 1.19 13.51
N ALA A 275 -15.58 0.87 12.40
CA ALA A 275 -14.14 0.65 12.32
C ALA A 275 -13.33 1.94 12.20
N ILE A 276 -13.97 3.06 11.84
CA ILE A 276 -13.31 4.37 11.78
C ILE A 276 -12.85 4.80 13.17
N SER A 277 -11.60 5.22 13.25
CA SER A 277 -10.95 5.71 14.46
C SER A 277 -10.20 7.01 14.18
N ARG A 278 -9.67 7.65 15.23
CA ARG A 278 -8.80 8.83 15.10
C ARG A 278 -7.50 8.57 14.33
N ASN A 279 -7.15 7.30 14.12
CA ASN A 279 -5.94 6.89 13.40
C ASN A 279 -6.23 6.51 11.94
N THR A 280 -7.49 6.51 11.51
CA THR A 280 -7.86 6.11 10.15
C THR A 280 -7.30 7.10 9.13
N ALA A 281 -6.43 6.59 8.27
CA ALA A 281 -5.75 7.35 7.23
C ALA A 281 -6.44 7.24 5.86
N MET A 282 -7.16 6.14 5.61
CA MET A 282 -7.90 5.96 4.37
C MET A 282 -9.05 4.94 4.52
N LEU A 283 -10.09 5.14 3.73
CA LEU A 283 -11.14 4.18 3.42
C LEU A 283 -10.91 3.58 2.03
N VAL A 284 -11.38 2.35 1.82
CA VAL A 284 -11.24 1.62 0.55
C VAL A 284 -12.60 1.08 0.09
N CYS A 285 -12.86 1.17 -1.21
CA CYS A 285 -13.89 0.42 -1.94
C CYS A 285 -13.28 -0.26 -3.15
N SER A 286 -13.95 -1.29 -3.68
CA SER A 286 -13.54 -1.94 -4.94
C SER A 286 -14.66 -1.90 -5.99
N THR A 287 -14.29 -1.67 -7.25
CA THR A 287 -15.20 -1.51 -8.40
C THR A 287 -14.74 -2.36 -9.60
N PRO A 288 -14.98 -3.68 -9.60
CA PRO A 288 -15.43 -4.51 -8.48
C PRO A 288 -14.27 -5.09 -7.67
N GLN A 289 -14.59 -5.75 -6.55
CA GLN A 289 -13.61 -6.61 -5.85
C GLN A 289 -13.34 -7.92 -6.63
N TYR A 290 -12.08 -8.37 -6.60
CA TYR A 290 -11.62 -9.54 -7.34
C TYR A 290 -12.32 -10.87 -6.94
N PRO A 291 -12.51 -11.21 -5.64
CA PRO A 291 -13.11 -12.49 -5.25
C PRO A 291 -14.48 -12.84 -5.84
N HIS A 292 -15.41 -11.88 -5.96
CA HIS A 292 -16.79 -12.16 -6.40
C HIS A 292 -17.29 -11.23 -7.52
N GLY A 293 -16.49 -10.26 -7.99
CA GLY A 293 -16.91 -9.36 -9.06
C GLY A 293 -18.04 -8.40 -8.70
N VAL A 294 -18.27 -8.15 -7.40
CA VAL A 294 -19.30 -7.22 -6.90
C VAL A 294 -18.72 -5.81 -6.72
N ILE A 295 -19.47 -4.79 -7.12
CA ILE A 295 -19.12 -3.38 -6.92
C ILE A 295 -19.56 -2.97 -5.51
N ASP A 296 -18.63 -2.39 -4.73
CA ASP A 296 -19.00 -1.82 -3.43
C ASP A 296 -19.84 -0.53 -3.60
N PRO A 297 -20.72 -0.21 -2.63
CA PRO A 297 -21.49 1.05 -2.58
C PRO A 297 -20.60 2.28 -2.35
N VAL A 298 -19.94 2.75 -3.42
CA VAL A 298 -18.99 3.89 -3.40
C VAL A 298 -19.63 5.17 -2.85
N PRO A 299 -20.86 5.59 -3.24
CA PRO A 299 -21.48 6.81 -2.70
C PRO A 299 -21.69 6.77 -1.18
N GLU A 300 -22.05 5.62 -0.62
CA GLU A 300 -22.27 5.42 0.82
C GLU A 300 -20.97 5.50 1.60
N VAL A 301 -19.89 4.91 1.09
CA VAL A 301 -18.57 5.04 1.71
C VAL A 301 -18.01 6.44 1.54
N ALA A 302 -18.24 7.10 0.40
CA ALA A 302 -17.85 8.50 0.18
C ALA A 302 -18.54 9.44 1.17
N LYS A 303 -19.82 9.20 1.53
CA LYS A 303 -20.49 9.94 2.61
C LYS A 303 -19.76 9.80 3.95
N LEU A 304 -19.22 8.61 4.27
CA LEU A 304 -18.37 8.43 5.46
C LEU A 304 -17.06 9.21 5.32
N ALA A 305 -16.38 9.08 4.18
CA ALA A 305 -15.13 9.79 3.87
C ALA A 305 -15.27 11.31 4.07
N VAL A 306 -16.31 11.92 3.49
CA VAL A 306 -16.62 13.35 3.66
C VAL A 306 -16.94 13.70 5.11
N LYS A 307 -17.79 12.91 5.78
CA LYS A 307 -18.21 13.18 7.16
C LYS A 307 -17.03 13.18 8.13
N TYR A 308 -16.11 12.23 7.97
CA TYR A 308 -14.97 12.05 8.87
C TYR A 308 -13.69 12.73 8.36
N LYS A 309 -13.73 13.37 7.18
CA LYS A 309 -12.58 14.01 6.51
C LYS A 309 -11.42 13.03 6.31
N ILE A 310 -11.74 11.82 5.86
CA ILE A 310 -10.79 10.74 5.59
C ILE A 310 -10.76 10.50 4.08
N PRO A 311 -9.59 10.39 3.44
CA PRO A 311 -9.50 10.02 2.03
C PRO A 311 -10.19 8.69 1.69
N LEU A 312 -10.81 8.61 0.51
CA LEU A 312 -11.38 7.39 -0.05
C LEU A 312 -10.62 7.00 -1.31
N HIS A 313 -10.08 5.80 -1.32
CA HIS A 313 -9.52 5.15 -2.49
C HIS A 313 -10.53 4.18 -3.10
N VAL A 314 -10.74 4.27 -4.41
CA VAL A 314 -11.53 3.31 -5.18
C VAL A 314 -10.59 2.42 -5.99
N ASP A 315 -10.53 1.15 -5.63
CA ASP A 315 -9.82 0.11 -6.38
C ASP A 315 -10.66 -0.30 -7.59
N ALA A 316 -10.40 0.34 -8.73
CA ALA A 316 -10.97 0.01 -10.03
C ALA A 316 -9.96 -0.76 -10.89
N CYS A 317 -8.97 -1.42 -10.29
CA CYS A 317 -7.91 -2.12 -11.02
C CYS A 317 -8.50 -3.16 -11.98
N LEU A 318 -9.48 -3.94 -11.53
CA LEU A 318 -10.14 -4.94 -12.37
C LEU A 318 -11.17 -4.33 -13.32
N GLY A 319 -12.05 -3.46 -12.81
CA GLY A 319 -13.23 -3.01 -13.53
C GLY A 319 -13.04 -1.72 -14.33
N GLY A 320 -11.97 -0.96 -14.11
CA GLY A 320 -11.83 0.43 -14.56
C GLY A 320 -12.17 0.65 -16.02
N PHE A 321 -11.50 -0.06 -16.93
CA PHE A 321 -11.72 0.03 -18.38
C PHE A 321 -12.93 -0.76 -18.89
N LEU A 322 -13.78 -1.25 -18.00
CA LEU A 322 -15.13 -1.74 -18.31
C LEU A 322 -16.17 -0.73 -17.83
N ILE A 323 -16.14 -0.38 -16.54
CA ILE A 323 -17.16 0.42 -15.86
C ILE A 323 -17.28 1.84 -16.43
N VAL A 324 -16.18 2.43 -16.94
CA VAL A 324 -16.20 3.75 -17.60
C VAL A 324 -16.95 3.74 -18.94
N PHE A 325 -17.15 2.58 -19.55
CA PHE A 325 -17.88 2.43 -20.82
C PHE A 325 -19.27 1.83 -20.67
N MET A 326 -19.64 1.34 -19.48
CA MET A 326 -20.92 0.66 -19.22
C MET A 326 -22.15 1.48 -19.65
N GLU A 327 -22.16 2.79 -19.38
CA GLU A 327 -23.24 3.69 -19.82
C GLU A 327 -23.34 3.76 -21.35
N LYS A 328 -22.20 3.94 -22.04
CA LYS A 328 -22.13 3.97 -23.51
C LYS A 328 -22.47 2.62 -24.15
N ALA A 329 -22.20 1.53 -23.45
CA ALA A 329 -22.51 0.17 -23.88
C ALA A 329 -24.00 -0.21 -23.69
N GLY A 330 -24.83 0.69 -23.15
CA GLY A 330 -26.25 0.44 -22.91
C GLY A 330 -26.56 -0.30 -21.59
N TYR A 331 -25.58 -0.39 -20.69
CA TYR A 331 -25.70 -1.03 -19.38
C TYR A 331 -25.34 -0.05 -18.26
N PRO A 332 -26.08 1.06 -18.10
CA PRO A 332 -25.75 2.06 -17.08
C PRO A 332 -25.72 1.43 -15.69
N LEU A 333 -24.66 1.72 -14.93
CA LEU A 333 -24.57 1.31 -13.53
C LEU A 333 -25.53 2.15 -12.69
N GLU A 334 -26.15 1.52 -11.69
CA GLU A 334 -27.14 2.19 -10.83
C GLU A 334 -26.53 3.33 -10.00
N GLN A 335 -25.23 3.25 -9.71
CA GLN A 335 -24.53 4.21 -8.86
C GLN A 335 -23.23 4.71 -9.49
N PRO A 336 -22.88 5.98 -9.27
CA PRO A 336 -21.58 6.51 -9.68
C PRO A 336 -20.45 5.94 -8.81
N PHE A 337 -19.26 5.79 -9.40
CA PHE A 337 -18.10 5.16 -8.77
C PHE A 337 -16.80 5.98 -8.86
N ASP A 338 -16.80 7.05 -9.66
CA ASP A 338 -15.60 7.80 -10.04
C ASP A 338 -15.51 9.18 -9.34
N PHE A 339 -14.69 10.10 -9.85
CA PHE A 339 -14.48 11.43 -9.27
C PHE A 339 -15.73 12.32 -9.24
N ARG A 340 -16.82 11.96 -9.93
CA ARG A 340 -18.13 12.63 -9.74
C ARG A 340 -18.68 12.44 -8.33
N VAL A 341 -18.26 11.39 -7.63
CA VAL A 341 -18.67 11.11 -6.25
C VAL A 341 -17.84 11.96 -5.29
N LYS A 342 -18.46 13.01 -4.74
CA LYS A 342 -17.83 13.84 -3.70
C LYS A 342 -17.39 12.98 -2.51
N GLY A 343 -16.08 12.91 -2.30
CA GLY A 343 -15.45 12.11 -1.26
C GLY A 343 -14.44 11.10 -1.81
N VAL A 344 -14.54 10.71 -3.08
CA VAL A 344 -13.50 9.94 -3.78
C VAL A 344 -12.29 10.85 -3.98
N THR A 345 -11.12 10.39 -3.54
CA THR A 345 -9.87 11.17 -3.57
C THR A 345 -8.74 10.46 -4.30
N SER A 346 -8.90 9.20 -4.69
CA SER A 346 -8.04 8.54 -5.66
C SER A 346 -8.70 7.29 -6.24
N ILE A 347 -8.25 6.91 -7.44
CA ILE A 347 -8.71 5.71 -8.16
C ILE A 347 -7.48 4.99 -8.72
N SER A 348 -7.44 3.67 -8.63
CA SER A 348 -6.48 2.84 -9.38
C SER A 348 -7.19 2.11 -10.52
N ALA A 349 -6.60 2.08 -11.71
CA ALA A 349 -7.17 1.40 -12.88
C ALA A 349 -6.06 0.75 -13.72
N ASP A 350 -6.21 -0.56 -14.00
CA ASP A 350 -5.18 -1.33 -14.70
C ASP A 350 -5.42 -1.34 -16.21
N THR A 351 -4.50 -0.80 -16.98
CA THR A 351 -4.60 -0.85 -18.46
C THR A 351 -4.08 -2.17 -19.03
N HIS A 352 -3.34 -2.96 -18.25
CA HIS A 352 -2.94 -4.31 -18.68
C HIS A 352 -4.07 -5.35 -18.52
N LYS A 353 -5.29 -4.91 -18.22
CA LYS A 353 -6.48 -5.74 -18.06
C LYS A 353 -7.50 -5.46 -19.17
N VAL A 354 -8.65 -4.90 -18.83
CA VAL A 354 -9.82 -4.85 -19.72
C VAL A 354 -9.71 -3.77 -20.82
N SER A 355 -8.63 -2.97 -20.86
CA SER A 355 -8.44 -1.96 -21.93
C SER A 355 -7.81 -2.48 -23.23
N GLU A 356 -7.53 -3.78 -23.35
CA GLU A 356 -6.92 -4.36 -24.56
C GLU A 356 -7.91 -4.52 -25.76
N GLY A 357 -8.85 -3.59 -25.94
CA GLY A 357 -9.87 -3.61 -27.01
C GLY A 357 -9.41 -2.97 -28.33
N ARG A 358 -9.88 -3.50 -29.47
CA ARG A 358 -9.52 -3.08 -30.84
C ARG A 358 -9.71 -1.59 -31.16
N ASP A 359 -10.70 -0.94 -30.55
CA ASP A 359 -11.11 0.43 -30.93
C ASP A 359 -10.59 1.53 -29.99
N HIS A 360 -10.11 1.17 -28.80
CA HIS A 360 -9.64 2.11 -27.78
C HIS A 360 -8.36 1.59 -27.11
N MET A 361 -7.22 1.85 -27.76
CA MET A 361 -5.90 1.47 -27.24
C MET A 361 -5.56 2.29 -25.99
N LEU A 362 -5.22 1.60 -24.90
CA LEU A 362 -4.41 2.16 -23.83
C LEU A 362 -3.15 1.29 -23.68
N ILE A 363 -2.01 1.97 -23.71
CA ILE A 363 -0.69 1.36 -23.56
C ILE A 363 -0.64 0.65 -22.20
N LYS A 364 0.01 -0.51 -22.15
CA LYS A 364 0.16 -1.41 -20.98
C LYS A 364 0.91 -0.72 -19.82
N VAL A 365 0.19 0.09 -19.07
CA VAL A 365 0.64 1.01 -18.04
C VAL A 365 -0.50 1.30 -17.05
N ASP A 366 -0.37 0.89 -15.80
CA ASP A 366 -1.46 1.11 -14.82
C ASP A 366 -1.44 2.54 -14.31
N SER A 367 -2.62 3.10 -14.06
CA SER A 367 -2.74 4.48 -13.61
C SER A 367 -3.20 4.56 -12.15
N TRP A 368 -2.51 5.41 -11.41
CA TRP A 368 -2.94 5.87 -10.10
C TRP A 368 -3.36 7.34 -10.22
N LEU A 369 -4.64 7.62 -9.97
CA LEU A 369 -5.26 8.93 -10.20
C LEU A 369 -5.60 9.59 -8.86
N PHE A 370 -5.45 10.90 -8.78
CA PHE A 370 -5.84 11.76 -7.65
C PHE A 370 -6.89 12.78 -8.04
#